data_AF-A0A345CNN5-F1
#
_entry.id   AF-A0A345CNN5-F1
#
_cell.length_a   1.000
_cell.length_b   1.000
_cell.length_c   1.000
_cell.angle_alpha   90.00
_cell.angle_beta   90.00
_cell.angle_gamma   90.00
#
_symmetry.space_group_name_H-M   'P 1'
#
loop_
_entity.id
_entity.type
_entity.pdbx_description
1 polymer ?
#
loop_
_entity_poly.entity_id
_entity_poly.type
_entity_poly.pdbx_seq_one_letter_code
_entity_poly.pdbx_strand_id
1 'polypeptide(L)'
;MSSFPVLATAFREQIAKEWSIRCELSPAMAIKQIVDEAVRVRLLSEPRTLPGNTFTDWVKTGKSPAWAAQSILYLLLKSGWIPQTESEWAGVAAILIRTGESLPVAGYLELLGCLSPKLDRLRAAGWIHAALLDQKLFVYEKTRKMLRSSKSCTSEC
;
A
#
# COMPACT_ATOMS: atom_id res chain seq x y z
N MET A 1 -9.33 17.64 10.89
CA MET A 1 -9.24 16.32 10.22
C MET A 1 -8.05 16.35 9.28
N SER A 2 -7.17 15.34 9.36
CA SER A 2 -6.05 15.18 8.43
C SER A 2 -6.56 14.77 7.05
N SER A 3 -5.85 15.14 5.97
CA SER A 3 -6.23 14.73 4.61
C SER A 3 -5.91 13.25 4.36
N PHE A 4 -6.60 12.65 3.39
CA PHE A 4 -6.37 11.25 3.01
C PHE A 4 -4.89 10.90 2.73
N PRO A 5 -4.12 11.69 1.95
CA PRO A 5 -2.70 11.41 1.71
C PRO A 5 -1.85 11.39 2.98
N VAL A 6 -2.15 12.26 3.94
CA VAL A 6 -1.42 12.33 5.22
C VAL A 6 -1.68 11.07 6.04
N LEU A 7 -2.95 10.66 6.14
CA LEU A 7 -3.34 9.42 6.82
C LEU A 7 -2.73 8.18 6.18
N ALA A 8 -2.81 8.08 4.85
CA ALA A 8 -2.25 6.96 4.08
C ALA A 8 -0.72 6.87 4.24
N THR A 9 -0.03 8.00 4.22
CA THR A 9 1.43 8.05 4.42
C THR A 9 1.82 7.63 5.82
N ALA A 10 1.09 8.10 6.85
CA ALA A 10 1.35 7.73 8.24
C ALA A 10 1.30 6.21 8.46
N PHE A 11 0.30 5.51 7.92
CA PHE A 11 0.27 4.05 8.02
C PHE A 11 1.31 3.37 7.13
N ARG A 12 1.57 3.92 5.94
CA ARG A 12 2.57 3.37 5.01
C ARG A 12 3.96 3.29 5.62
N GLU A 13 4.30 4.21 6.51
CA GLU A 13 5.54 4.24 7.28
C GLU A 13 5.54 3.24 8.45
N GLN A 14 4.37 2.85 8.94
CA GLN A 14 4.23 1.92 10.07
C GLN A 14 4.04 0.46 9.65
N ILE A 15 3.70 0.18 8.38
CA ILE A 15 3.28 -1.15 7.94
C ILE A 15 4.31 -2.26 8.23
N ALA A 16 5.61 -1.98 8.07
CA ALA A 16 6.66 -2.95 8.39
C ALA A 16 6.75 -3.21 9.90
N LYS A 17 6.55 -2.17 10.72
CA LYS A 17 6.53 -2.27 12.17
C LYS A 17 5.33 -3.09 12.65
N GLU A 18 4.15 -2.89 12.05
CA GLU A 18 2.95 -3.68 12.38
C GLU A 18 3.19 -5.17 12.12
N TRP A 19 3.84 -5.51 11.00
CA TRP A 19 4.20 -6.90 10.72
C TRP A 19 5.28 -7.45 11.65
N SER A 20 6.28 -6.64 11.99
CA SER A 20 7.34 -7.02 12.93
C SER A 20 6.79 -7.45 14.28
N ILE A 21 5.69 -6.85 14.74
CA ILE A 21 5.05 -7.18 16.03
C ILE A 21 4.34 -8.54 15.96
N ARG A 22 3.88 -8.96 14.78
CA ARG A 22 2.96 -10.09 14.60
C ARG A 22 3.60 -11.35 14.03
N CYS A 23 4.65 -11.22 13.25
CA CYS A 23 5.17 -12.35 12.48
C CYS A 23 5.88 -13.40 13.36
N GLU A 24 6.34 -13.03 14.55
CA GLU A 24 7.14 -13.92 15.44
C GLU A 24 8.37 -14.53 14.74
N LEU A 25 8.82 -13.91 13.65
CA LEU A 25 9.95 -14.37 12.84
C LEU A 25 11.20 -13.55 13.12
N SER A 26 12.36 -14.17 12.91
CA SER A 26 13.61 -13.41 12.77
C SER A 26 13.52 -12.45 11.58
N PRO A 27 14.26 -11.33 11.57
CA PRO A 27 14.24 -10.39 10.45
C PRO A 27 14.53 -11.04 9.08
N ALA A 28 15.44 -12.02 9.05
CA ALA A 28 15.78 -12.78 7.84
C ALA A 28 14.65 -13.72 7.36
N MET A 29 13.87 -14.28 8.29
CA MET A 29 12.70 -15.10 7.93
C MET A 29 11.51 -14.23 7.53
N ALA A 30 11.31 -13.09 8.20
CA ALA A 30 10.28 -12.12 7.84
C ALA A 30 10.48 -11.59 6.42
N ILE A 31 11.72 -11.23 6.05
CA ILE A 31 12.01 -10.76 4.69
C ILE A 31 11.77 -11.86 3.65
N LYS A 32 12.15 -13.10 3.94
CA LYS A 32 11.89 -14.26 3.07
C LYS A 32 10.39 -14.42 2.84
N GLN A 33 9.59 -14.40 3.90
CA GLN A 33 8.14 -14.54 3.80
C GLN A 33 7.48 -13.40 3.00
N ILE A 34 7.97 -12.16 3.15
CA ILE A 34 7.50 -11.02 2.37
C ILE A 34 7.81 -11.21 0.87
N VAL A 35 8.99 -11.71 0.54
CA VAL A 35 9.39 -12.01 -0.85
C VAL A 35 8.56 -13.16 -1.42
N ASP A 36 8.38 -14.24 -0.67
CA ASP A 36 7.59 -15.41 -1.09
C ASP A 36 6.13 -15.00 -1.36
N GLU A 37 5.55 -14.15 -0.49
CA GLU A 37 4.21 -13.60 -0.70
C GLU A 37 4.15 -12.70 -1.94
N ALA A 38 5.17 -11.86 -2.16
CA ALA A 38 5.24 -10.98 -3.32
C ALA A 38 5.24 -11.77 -4.65
N VAL A 39 5.97 -12.89 -4.69
CA VAL A 39 5.98 -13.80 -5.85
C VAL A 39 4.62 -14.48 -5.98
N ARG A 40 4.07 -15.01 -4.88
CA ARG A 40 2.78 -15.69 -4.85
C ARG A 40 1.64 -14.81 -5.40
N VAL A 41 1.67 -13.51 -5.11
CA VAL A 41 0.68 -12.54 -5.61
C VAL A 41 1.12 -11.76 -6.83
N ARG A 42 2.17 -12.22 -7.52
CA ARG A 42 2.65 -11.68 -8.80
C ARG A 42 3.07 -10.21 -8.75
N LEU A 43 3.46 -9.72 -7.58
CA LEU A 43 4.13 -8.42 -7.41
C LEU A 43 5.61 -8.50 -7.81
N LEU A 44 6.19 -9.70 -7.73
CA LEU A 44 7.50 -10.04 -8.26
C LEU A 44 7.36 -11.25 -9.19
N SER A 45 8.09 -11.23 -10.32
CA SER A 45 8.14 -12.37 -11.24
C SER A 45 8.93 -13.55 -10.68
N GLU A 46 9.93 -13.27 -9.85
CA GLU A 46 10.84 -14.25 -9.25
C GLU A 46 11.28 -13.83 -7.84
N PRO A 47 11.68 -14.78 -6.97
CA PRO A 47 12.20 -14.48 -5.64
C PRO A 47 13.43 -13.57 -5.71
N ARG A 48 13.51 -12.63 -4.76
CA ARG A 48 14.67 -11.74 -4.61
C ARG A 48 15.41 -12.03 -3.33
N THR A 49 16.73 -12.19 -3.41
CA THR A 49 17.59 -12.24 -2.23
C THR A 49 17.87 -10.82 -1.74
N LEU A 50 17.54 -10.56 -0.48
CA LEU A 50 17.77 -9.27 0.16
C LEU A 50 18.72 -9.44 1.35
N PRO A 51 19.53 -8.41 1.68
CA PRO A 51 20.36 -8.42 2.88
C PRO A 51 19.53 -8.70 4.15
N GLY A 52 20.09 -9.46 5.10
CA GLY A 52 19.36 -9.90 6.30
C GLY A 52 18.89 -8.77 7.23
N ASN A 53 19.50 -7.58 7.13
CA ASN A 53 19.10 -6.38 7.87
C ASN A 53 17.98 -5.57 7.19
N THR A 54 17.59 -5.89 5.95
CA THR A 54 16.65 -5.10 5.14
C THR A 54 15.31 -4.87 5.85
N PHE A 55 14.76 -5.91 6.48
CA PHE A 55 13.48 -5.77 7.19
C PHE A 55 13.60 -4.85 8.40
N THR A 56 14.69 -4.98 9.16
CA THR A 56 14.99 -4.08 10.30
C THR A 56 15.10 -2.63 9.84
N ASP A 57 15.73 -2.37 8.69
CA ASP A 57 15.87 -1.03 8.13
C ASP A 57 14.51 -0.46 7.72
N TRP A 58 13.62 -1.26 7.12
CA TRP A 58 12.25 -0.83 6.82
C TRP A 58 11.44 -0.50 8.07
N VAL A 59 11.56 -1.31 9.14
CA VAL A 59 10.89 -1.07 10.42
C VAL A 59 11.37 0.25 11.05
N LYS A 60 12.68 0.53 11.00
CA LYS A 60 13.28 1.74 11.58
C LYS A 60 12.96 3.00 10.79
N THR A 61 13.03 2.92 9.46
CA THR A 61 12.93 4.10 8.58
C THR A 61 11.51 4.38 8.08
N GLY A 62 10.61 3.39 8.17
CA GLY A 62 9.30 3.41 7.53
C GLY A 62 9.34 3.33 6.00
N LYS A 63 10.52 3.08 5.41
CA LYS A 63 10.73 3.13 3.96
C LYS A 63 10.93 1.73 3.39
N SER A 64 9.83 1.09 3.00
CA SER A 64 9.87 -0.14 2.18
C SER A 64 9.47 0.16 0.73
N PRO A 65 9.85 -0.65 -0.26
CA PRO A 65 9.34 -0.51 -1.63
C PRO A 65 7.84 -0.88 -1.72
N ALA A 66 7.17 -0.44 -2.79
CA ALA A 66 5.72 -0.63 -2.96
C ALA A 66 5.29 -2.11 -2.91
N TRP A 67 6.00 -2.98 -3.65
CA TRP A 67 5.73 -4.43 -3.66
C TRP A 67 5.82 -5.03 -2.26
N ALA A 68 6.77 -4.58 -1.44
CA ALA A 68 6.98 -5.11 -0.10
C ALA A 68 5.84 -4.67 0.82
N ALA A 69 5.44 -3.40 0.81
CA ALA A 69 4.32 -2.95 1.62
C ALA A 69 3.00 -3.64 1.24
N GLN A 70 2.76 -3.87 -0.04
CA GLN A 70 1.57 -4.61 -0.46
C GLN A 70 1.62 -6.07 -0.02
N SER A 71 2.78 -6.72 -0.11
CA SER A 71 2.97 -8.09 0.39
C SER A 71 2.78 -8.16 1.90
N ILE A 72 3.33 -7.20 2.65
CA ILE A 72 3.14 -7.08 4.09
C ILE A 72 1.66 -6.88 4.42
N LEU A 73 0.94 -6.03 3.68
CA LEU A 73 -0.49 -5.84 3.88
C LEU A 73 -1.25 -7.16 3.72
N TYR A 74 -0.92 -7.95 2.70
CA TYR A 74 -1.59 -9.24 2.48
C TYR A 74 -1.30 -10.22 3.62
N LEU A 75 -0.06 -10.27 4.13
CA LEU A 75 0.31 -11.07 5.29
C LEU A 75 -0.44 -10.64 6.55
N LEU A 76 -0.54 -9.33 6.80
CA LEU A 76 -1.31 -8.78 7.91
C LEU A 76 -2.77 -9.24 7.83
N LEU A 77 -3.43 -9.02 6.70
CA LEU A 77 -4.84 -9.37 6.54
C LEU A 77 -5.08 -10.88 6.70
N LYS A 78 -4.21 -11.72 6.11
CA LYS A 78 -4.27 -13.18 6.26
C LYS A 78 -4.06 -13.66 7.69
N SER A 79 -3.24 -12.95 8.47
CA SER A 79 -3.06 -13.23 9.91
C SER A 79 -4.29 -12.85 10.76
N GLY A 80 -5.33 -12.28 10.14
CA GLY A 80 -6.53 -11.80 10.82
C GLY A 80 -6.40 -10.41 11.41
N TRP A 81 -5.31 -9.68 11.12
CA TRP A 81 -5.24 -8.25 11.43
C TRP A 81 -6.31 -7.49 10.64
N ILE A 82 -6.92 -6.50 11.31
CA ILE A 82 -7.92 -5.63 10.71
C ILE A 82 -7.61 -4.17 11.10
N PRO A 83 -7.66 -3.22 10.15
CA PRO A 83 -7.46 -1.80 10.44
C PRO A 83 -8.52 -1.27 11.41
N GLN A 84 -8.09 -0.49 12.40
CA GLN A 84 -8.93 0.09 13.46
C GLN A 84 -9.04 1.60 13.32
N THR A 85 -7.92 2.25 13.00
CA THR A 85 -7.76 3.70 12.94
C THR A 85 -7.98 4.24 11.53
N GLU A 86 -8.26 5.54 11.40
CA GLU A 86 -8.40 6.20 10.10
C GLU A 86 -7.13 6.08 9.25
N SER A 87 -5.95 6.21 9.85
CA SER A 87 -4.66 6.05 9.14
C SER A 87 -4.49 4.65 8.58
N GLU A 88 -4.80 3.62 9.37
CA GLU A 88 -4.71 2.23 8.90
C GLU A 88 -5.67 1.98 7.74
N TRP A 89 -6.92 2.42 7.87
CA TRP A 89 -7.89 2.29 6.78
C TRP A 89 -7.48 3.05 5.51
N ALA A 90 -7.00 4.28 5.64
CA ALA A 90 -6.51 5.08 4.52
C ALA A 90 -5.31 4.39 3.84
N GLY A 91 -4.38 3.87 4.63
CA GLY A 91 -3.18 3.20 4.12
C GLY A 91 -3.49 1.86 3.45
N VAL A 92 -4.40 1.05 4.01
CA VAL A 92 -4.90 -0.18 3.38
C VAL A 92 -5.46 0.14 2.00
N ALA A 93 -6.38 1.12 1.91
CA ALA A 93 -6.98 1.51 0.65
C ALA A 93 -5.94 2.04 -0.36
N ALA A 94 -5.03 2.91 0.07
CA ALA A 94 -3.98 3.48 -0.78
C ALA A 94 -3.01 2.43 -1.33
N ILE A 95 -2.66 1.42 -0.53
CA ILE A 95 -1.76 0.33 -0.94
C ILE A 95 -2.45 -0.56 -1.98
N LEU A 96 -3.75 -0.87 -1.78
CA LEU A 96 -4.51 -1.70 -2.71
C LEU A 96 -4.66 -1.02 -4.08
N ILE A 97 -5.02 0.26 -4.12
CA ILE A 97 -5.30 0.97 -5.38
C ILE A 97 -4.05 1.30 -6.20
N ARG A 98 -2.86 1.24 -5.59
CA ARG A 98 -1.59 1.43 -6.31
C ARG A 98 -1.18 0.24 -7.17
N THR A 99 -1.94 -0.87 -7.18
CA THR A 99 -1.74 -1.92 -8.17
C THR A 99 -2.06 -1.39 -9.56
N GLY A 100 -1.16 -1.59 -10.52
CA GLY A 100 -1.31 -1.06 -11.89
C GLY A 100 -2.56 -1.54 -12.63
N GLU A 101 -3.19 -2.62 -12.17
CA GLU A 101 -4.53 -3.03 -12.62
C GLU A 101 -5.59 -2.29 -11.79
N SER A 102 -6.31 -1.36 -12.43
CA SER A 102 -7.44 -0.69 -11.81
C SER A 102 -8.61 -1.67 -11.68
N LEU A 103 -8.72 -2.35 -10.56
CA LEU A 103 -9.92 -3.13 -10.23
C LEU A 103 -11.13 -2.20 -9.98
N PRO A 104 -12.36 -2.63 -10.32
CA PRO A 104 -13.56 -1.97 -9.81
C PRO A 104 -13.62 -2.10 -8.28
N VAL A 105 -14.38 -1.22 -7.62
CA VAL A 105 -14.57 -1.24 -6.15
C VAL A 105 -14.97 -2.64 -5.64
N ALA A 106 -15.88 -3.31 -6.36
CA ALA A 106 -16.30 -4.68 -6.04
C ALA A 106 -15.13 -5.66 -5.97
N GLY A 107 -14.18 -5.58 -6.92
CA GLY A 107 -13.01 -6.46 -6.95
C GLY A 107 -12.09 -6.26 -5.74
N TYR A 108 -11.91 -5.03 -5.27
CA TYR A 108 -11.14 -4.77 -4.04
C TYR A 108 -11.84 -5.32 -2.80
N LEU A 109 -13.17 -5.21 -2.72
CA LEU A 109 -13.94 -5.75 -1.60
C LEU A 109 -13.93 -7.28 -1.57
N GLU A 110 -14.01 -7.93 -2.74
CA GLU A 110 -13.87 -9.37 -2.87
C GLU A 110 -12.48 -9.84 -2.43
N LEU A 111 -11.42 -9.18 -2.90
CA LEU A 111 -10.05 -9.46 -2.47
C LEU A 111 -9.89 -9.36 -0.95
N LEU A 112 -10.38 -8.26 -0.36
CA LEU A 112 -10.35 -8.05 1.08
C LEU A 112 -11.12 -9.14 1.83
N GLY A 113 -12.32 -9.50 1.36
CA GLY A 113 -13.13 -10.56 1.97
C GLY A 113 -12.46 -11.93 1.91
N CYS A 114 -11.75 -12.24 0.83
CA CYS A 114 -10.96 -13.46 0.69
C CYS A 114 -9.74 -13.48 1.63
N LEU A 115 -9.10 -12.33 1.86
CA LEU A 115 -7.93 -12.22 2.75
C LEU A 115 -8.32 -12.20 4.23
N SER A 116 -9.44 -11.55 4.58
CA SER A 116 -9.94 -11.46 5.95
C SER A 116 -11.47 -11.32 5.98
N PRO A 117 -12.22 -12.35 6.43
CA PRO A 117 -13.68 -12.27 6.53
C PRO A 117 -14.16 -11.33 7.65
N LYS A 118 -13.26 -10.90 8.54
CA LYS A 118 -13.56 -10.01 9.68
C LYS A 118 -13.62 -8.53 9.30
N LEU A 119 -13.27 -8.17 8.07
CA LEU A 119 -13.27 -6.78 7.62
C LEU A 119 -14.70 -6.25 7.44
N ASP A 120 -14.95 -5.07 8.00
CA ASP A 120 -16.14 -4.28 7.69
C ASP A 120 -16.11 -3.82 6.23
N ARG A 121 -16.97 -4.44 5.41
CA ARG A 121 -17.05 -4.16 3.96
C ARG A 121 -17.53 -2.75 3.66
N LEU A 122 -18.43 -2.19 4.47
CA LEU A 122 -18.95 -0.84 4.24
C LEU A 122 -17.86 0.19 4.53
N ARG A 123 -17.14 0.01 5.63
CA ARG A 123 -15.99 0.87 5.97
C ARG A 123 -14.89 0.74 4.92
N ALA A 124 -14.56 -0.47 4.49
CA ALA A 124 -13.61 -0.71 3.42
C ALA A 124 -14.02 0.02 2.12
N ALA A 125 -15.29 -0.07 1.72
CA ALA A 125 -15.79 0.57 0.49
C ALA A 125 -15.60 2.09 0.51
N GLY A 126 -15.89 2.74 1.64
CA GLY A 126 -15.70 4.19 1.81
C GLY A 126 -14.24 4.61 1.63
N TRP A 127 -13.30 3.90 2.25
CA TRP A 127 -11.87 4.21 2.14
C TRP A 127 -11.30 3.88 0.76
N ILE A 128 -11.72 2.78 0.13
CA ILE A 128 -11.38 2.46 -1.27
C ILE A 128 -11.88 3.58 -2.20
N HIS A 129 -13.10 4.06 -2.00
CA HIS A 129 -13.63 5.18 -2.79
C HIS A 129 -12.79 6.46 -2.60
N ALA A 130 -12.45 6.80 -1.35
CA ALA A 130 -11.60 7.96 -1.05
C ALA A 130 -10.22 7.85 -1.73
N ALA A 131 -9.61 6.67 -1.72
CA ALA A 131 -8.33 6.41 -2.36
C ALA A 131 -8.39 6.49 -3.90
N LEU A 132 -9.50 6.05 -4.52
CA LEU A 132 -9.72 6.21 -5.97
C LEU A 132 -9.90 7.68 -6.35
N LEU A 133 -10.60 8.47 -5.52
CA LEU A 133 -10.71 9.91 -5.71
C LEU A 133 -9.36 10.61 -5.60
N ASP A 134 -8.56 10.25 -4.59
CA ASP A 134 -7.20 10.78 -4.40
C ASP A 134 -6.30 10.46 -5.61
N GLN A 135 -6.34 9.23 -6.13
CA GLN A 135 -5.61 8.84 -7.33
C GLN A 135 -6.02 9.66 -8.56
N LYS A 136 -7.33 9.90 -8.75
CA LYS A 136 -7.83 10.75 -9.85
C LYS A 136 -7.35 12.19 -9.71
N LEU A 137 -7.41 12.76 -8.50
CA LEU A 137 -6.91 14.11 -8.22
C LEU A 137 -5.41 14.22 -8.50
N PHE A 138 -4.61 13.24 -8.06
CA PHE A 138 -3.18 13.20 -8.33
C PHE A 138 -2.87 13.19 -9.83
N VAL A 139 -3.56 12.37 -10.62
CA VAL A 139 -3.40 12.31 -12.09
C VAL A 139 -3.80 13.63 -12.75
N TYR A 140 -4.91 14.23 -12.31
CA TYR A 140 -5.37 15.53 -12.79
C TYR A 140 -4.35 16.63 -12.52
N GLU A 141 -3.84 16.74 -11.29
CA GLU A 141 -2.84 17.72 -10.91
C GLU A 141 -1.52 17.54 -11.65
N LYS A 142 -1.08 16.29 -11.81
CA LYS A 142 0.13 15.95 -12.58
C LYS A 142 0.00 16.42 -14.03
N THR A 143 -1.12 16.09 -14.68
CA THR A 143 -1.42 16.50 -16.05
C THR A 143 -1.48 18.02 -16.18
N ARG A 144 -2.14 18.70 -15.24
CA ARG A 144 -2.22 20.16 -15.20
C ARG A 144 -0.85 20.82 -15.05
N LYS A 145 0.04 20.27 -14.21
CA LYS A 145 1.42 20.77 -14.05
C LYS A 145 2.22 20.61 -15.35
N MET A 146 2.15 19.44 -15.99
CA MET A 146 2.83 19.19 -17.28
C MET A 146 2.36 20.19 -18.36
N LEU A 147 1.05 20.45 -18.45
CA LEU A 147 0.48 21.42 -19.40
C LEU A 147 0.88 22.88 -19.12
N ARG A 148 1.19 23.23 -17.87
CA ARG A 148 1.70 24.57 -17.51
C ARG A 148 3.18 24.72 -17.84
N SER A 149 3.98 23.69 -17.56
CA SER A 149 5.40 23.66 -17.91
C SER A 149 5.63 23.69 -19.42
N SER A 150 4.77 23.04 -20.22
CA SER A 150 4.87 23.09 -21.68
C SER A 150 4.52 24.47 -22.27
N LYS A 151 3.54 25.18 -21.69
CA LYS A 151 3.16 26.54 -22.13
C LYS A 151 4.19 27.61 -21.78
N SER A 152 4.91 27.44 -20.66
CA SER A 152 6.01 28.32 -20.26
C SER A 152 7.23 28.21 -21.19
N CYS A 153 7.39 27.09 -21.90
CA CYS A 153 8.52 26.85 -22.80
C CYS A 153 8.27 27.38 -24.23
N THR A 154 7.02 27.71 -24.57
CA THR A 154 6.61 28.21 -25.90
C THR A 154 6.45 29.72 -25.99
N SER A 155 6.69 30.46 -24.89
CA SER A 155 6.59 31.93 -24.83
C SER A 155 7.94 32.64 -24.89
N GLU A 156 9.04 31.92 -25.13
CA GLU A 156 10.37 32.46 -25.41
C GLU A 156 10.83 32.00 -26.80
N CYS A 157 10.22 32.56 -27.85
CA CYS A 157 10.69 32.55 -29.24
C CYS A 157 10.16 33.80 -29.94
#